data_AF-A0A6A1WEA6-F1
#
_entry.id   AF-A0A6A1WEA6-F1
#
_cell.length_a   1.000
_cell.length_b   1.000
_cell.length_c   1.000
_cell.angle_alpha   90.00
_cell.angle_beta   90.00
_cell.angle_gamma   90.00
#
_symmetry.space_group_name_H-M   'P 1'
#
loop_
_entity.id
_entity.type
_entity.pdbx_description
1 polymer ?
#
loop_
_entity_poly.entity_id
_entity_poly.type
_entity_poly.pdbx_seq_one_letter_code
_entity_poly.pdbx_strand_id
1 'polypeptide(L)'
;MNTIRITQNTEHSVKTTSTVSTTVSAAPKLPSEITGKTVEEIIKEWNGELQERTGKFRKQANAIAEWDRRILHNRDVLLRLEIEVAKVVETQANLERQLELIETHQQEVDKALQSMEEESERTFMDEHGSLLDDEAASTRDAMYEQSEFIERELEQMTEQIKSIIQTLNANQGGELDAVDGMTPLDVVVRILNNQLSSLMWIDEKAEEFSSRIQKLSSQGSAAADRELMGPRFWKS
;
A
#
# COMPACT_ATOMS: atom_id res chain seq x y z
N MET A 1 11.35 3.22 -21.43
CA MET A 1 12.44 3.83 -22.22
C MET A 1 12.81 5.16 -21.59
N ASN A 2 13.91 5.23 -20.83
CA ASN A 2 14.52 6.50 -20.43
C ASN A 2 16.04 6.35 -20.59
N THR A 3 16.63 7.22 -21.40
CA THR A 3 18.04 7.14 -21.84
C THR A 3 18.90 8.05 -20.97
N ILE A 4 19.92 7.48 -20.32
CA ILE A 4 20.98 8.22 -19.62
C ILE A 4 22.17 8.33 -20.58
N ARG A 5 22.60 9.56 -20.89
CA ARG A 5 23.81 9.84 -21.69
C ARG A 5 25.04 9.89 -20.78
N ILE A 6 26.03 9.06 -21.06
CA ILE A 6 27.37 9.10 -20.47
C ILE A 6 28.30 9.80 -21.47
N THR A 7 28.92 10.91 -21.07
CA THR A 7 29.97 11.60 -21.82
C THR A 7 31.33 10.96 -21.53
N GLN A 8 32.00 10.47 -22.58
CA GLN A 8 33.38 9.98 -22.56
C GLN A 8 34.37 11.16 -22.55
N ASN A 9 35.38 11.09 -21.69
CA ASN A 9 36.56 11.98 -21.73
C ASN A 9 37.64 11.37 -22.63
N THR A 10 38.12 12.17 -23.57
CA THR A 10 39.19 11.84 -24.53
C THR A 10 40.55 12.07 -23.89
N GLU A 11 41.40 11.04 -23.85
CA GLU A 11 42.82 11.16 -23.48
C GLU A 11 43.64 11.66 -24.68
N HIS A 12 44.38 12.76 -24.51
CA HIS A 12 45.44 13.16 -25.44
C HIS A 12 46.81 12.88 -24.81
N SER A 13 47.53 11.93 -25.40
CA SER A 13 48.94 11.63 -25.13
C SER A 13 49.83 12.67 -25.81
N VAL A 14 50.59 13.44 -25.03
CA VAL A 14 51.66 14.31 -25.53
C VAL A 14 53.01 13.73 -25.08
N LYS A 15 53.80 13.34 -26.08
CA LYS A 15 55.17 12.83 -25.93
C LYS A 15 56.13 14.01 -26.06
N THR A 16 56.83 14.37 -25.00
CA THR A 16 57.84 15.44 -25.03
C THR A 16 59.21 14.87 -24.71
N THR A 17 60.08 14.88 -25.71
CA THR A 17 61.52 14.56 -25.66
C THR A 17 62.27 15.53 -24.76
N SER A 18 63.05 14.99 -23.80
CA SER A 18 63.93 15.75 -22.93
C SER A 18 65.29 15.99 -23.58
N THR A 19 65.62 17.25 -23.88
CA THR A 19 66.98 17.69 -24.20
C THR A 19 67.62 18.20 -22.92
N VAL A 20 68.75 17.62 -22.53
CA VAL A 20 69.54 18.01 -21.36
C VAL A 20 70.38 19.24 -21.71
N SER A 21 70.05 20.38 -21.12
CA SER A 21 70.88 21.58 -21.14
C SER A 21 71.33 21.89 -19.71
N THR A 22 72.61 21.67 -19.43
CA THR A 22 73.30 22.08 -18.21
C THR A 22 73.50 23.59 -18.22
N THR A 23 72.72 24.32 -17.44
CA THR A 23 72.99 25.72 -17.08
C THR A 23 73.00 25.86 -15.56
N VAL A 24 74.20 26.14 -15.06
CA VAL A 24 74.56 26.73 -13.76
C VAL A 24 73.40 27.20 -12.88
N SER A 25 73.34 26.57 -11.70
CA SER A 25 72.63 26.95 -10.47
C SER A 25 72.29 28.44 -10.35
N ALA A 26 71.06 28.79 -10.70
CA ALA A 26 70.35 29.83 -9.96
C ALA A 26 69.69 29.15 -8.76
N ALA A 27 70.08 29.52 -7.55
CA ALA A 27 69.44 29.07 -6.33
C ALA A 27 67.91 29.26 -6.46
N PRO A 28 67.08 28.30 -6.01
CA PRO A 28 65.63 28.45 -6.05
C PRO A 28 65.29 29.75 -5.32
N LYS A 29 64.58 30.67 -5.98
CA LYS A 29 63.97 31.81 -5.29
C LYS A 29 63.01 31.20 -4.27
N LEU A 30 63.43 31.21 -3.02
CA LEU A 30 62.65 30.75 -1.88
C LEU A 30 61.31 31.50 -1.93
N PRO A 31 60.16 30.84 -1.75
CA PRO A 31 58.89 31.54 -1.63
C PRO A 31 59.05 32.63 -0.57
N SER A 32 58.54 33.82 -0.86
CA SER A 32 58.73 35.07 -0.11
C SER A 32 58.31 35.02 1.38
N GLU A 33 57.75 33.90 1.83
CA GLU A 33 57.43 33.56 3.22
C GLU A 33 58.64 33.09 4.05
N ILE A 34 59.73 32.71 3.37
CA ILE A 34 60.94 32.09 3.94
C ILE A 34 62.08 33.11 4.06
N THR A 35 62.06 34.18 3.27
CA THR A 35 63.11 35.21 3.29
C THR A 35 63.03 36.06 4.55
N GLY A 36 63.93 35.80 5.51
CA GLY A 36 64.05 36.56 6.77
C GLY A 36 63.73 35.76 8.04
N LYS A 37 63.24 34.52 7.91
CA LYS A 37 63.00 33.60 9.03
C LYS A 37 64.17 32.63 9.21
N THR A 38 64.45 32.26 10.45
CA THR A 38 65.42 31.19 10.73
C THR A 38 64.87 29.83 10.28
N VAL A 39 65.75 28.88 9.94
CA VAL A 39 65.33 27.49 9.57
C VAL A 39 64.42 26.88 10.64
N GLU A 40 64.67 27.21 11.90
CA GLU A 40 63.90 26.74 13.06
C GLU A 40 62.47 27.31 13.09
N GLU A 41 62.28 28.58 12.71
CA GLU A 41 60.94 29.18 12.56
C GLU A 41 60.14 28.53 11.42
N ILE A 42 60.79 28.23 10.30
CA ILE A 42 60.14 27.55 9.15
C ILE A 42 59.69 26.14 9.54
N ILE A 43 60.53 25.40 10.26
CA ILE A 43 60.18 24.06 10.76
C ILE A 43 59.00 24.14 11.73
N LYS A 44 58.99 25.15 12.63
CA LYS A 44 57.90 25.35 13.58
C LYS A 44 56.58 25.69 12.89
N GLU A 45 56.62 26.53 11.86
CA GLU A 45 55.46 26.92 11.06
C GLU A 45 54.90 25.73 10.27
N TRP A 46 55.75 24.97 9.58
CA TRP A 46 55.33 23.75 8.87
C TRP A 46 54.76 22.69 9.80
N ASN A 47 55.32 22.51 10.99
CA ASN A 47 54.79 21.58 11.97
C ASN A 47 53.41 22.03 12.49
N GLY A 48 53.24 23.32 12.75
CA GLY A 48 51.94 23.91 13.09
C GLY A 48 50.89 23.71 11.98
N GLU A 49 51.25 24.01 10.73
CA GLU A 49 50.36 23.84 9.58
C GLU A 49 50.02 22.36 9.32
N LEU A 50 50.99 21.46 9.49
CA LEU A 50 50.78 20.01 9.39
C LEU A 50 49.83 19.53 10.48
N GLN A 51 50.00 19.98 11.72
CA GLN A 51 49.12 19.61 12.84
C GLN A 51 47.70 20.15 12.62
N GLU A 52 47.56 21.37 12.10
CA GLU A 52 46.27 21.96 11.77
C GLU A 52 45.57 21.19 10.63
N ARG A 53 46.29 20.91 9.53
CA ARG A 53 45.76 20.12 8.40
C ARG A 53 45.37 18.71 8.82
N THR A 54 46.18 18.06 9.65
CA THR A 54 45.88 16.73 10.22
C THR A 54 44.61 16.78 11.05
N GLY A 55 44.43 17.84 11.85
CA GLY A 55 43.21 18.08 12.61
C GLY A 55 41.97 18.24 11.72
N LYS A 56 42.06 19.03 10.64
CA LYS A 56 40.98 19.21 9.66
C LYS A 56 40.67 17.92 8.90
N PHE A 57 41.68 17.20 8.45
CA PHE A 57 41.54 15.92 7.77
C PHE A 57 40.82 14.89 8.65
N ARG A 58 41.21 14.78 9.94
CA ARG A 58 40.54 13.87 10.88
C ARG A 58 39.06 14.22 11.06
N LYS A 59 38.72 15.51 11.15
CA LYS A 59 37.32 15.96 11.24
C LYS A 59 36.53 15.59 9.98
N GLN A 60 37.11 15.80 8.81
CA GLN A 60 36.50 15.43 7.52
C GLN A 60 36.32 13.92 7.40
N ALA A 61 37.34 13.12 7.74
CA ALA A 61 37.25 11.66 7.73
C ALA A 61 36.13 11.15 8.65
N ASN A 62 35.97 11.75 9.84
CA ASN A 62 34.87 11.41 10.74
C ASN A 62 33.50 11.80 10.19
N ALA A 63 33.38 12.97 9.55
CA ALA A 63 32.13 13.39 8.92
C ALA A 63 31.75 12.48 7.74
N ILE A 64 32.74 12.09 6.92
CA ILE A 64 32.55 11.14 5.81
C ILE A 64 32.10 9.77 6.34
N ALA A 65 32.72 9.27 7.42
CA ALA A 65 32.33 8.00 8.02
C ALA A 65 30.89 8.03 8.57
N GLU A 66 30.45 9.15 9.13
CA GLU A 66 29.06 9.34 9.57
C GLU A 66 28.10 9.40 8.39
N TRP A 67 28.47 10.09 7.30
CA TRP A 67 27.66 10.12 6.07
C TRP A 67 27.56 8.74 5.41
N ASP A 68 28.65 7.97 5.38
CA ASP A 68 28.65 6.61 4.86
C ASP A 68 27.69 5.70 5.65
N ARG A 69 27.73 5.79 6.98
CA ARG A 69 26.78 5.07 7.85
C ARG A 69 25.33 5.42 7.53
N ARG A 70 25.02 6.69 7.28
CA ARG A 70 23.66 7.14 6.90
C ARG A 70 23.26 6.65 5.51
N ILE A 71 24.17 6.66 4.55
CA ILE A 71 23.92 6.15 3.19
C ILE A 71 23.59 4.66 3.25
N LEU A 72 24.35 3.87 4.01
CA LEU A 72 24.09 2.44 4.20
C LEU A 72 22.73 2.20 4.87
N HIS A 73 22.40 2.97 5.91
CA HIS A 73 21.08 2.87 6.55
C HIS A 73 19.94 3.21 5.58
N ASN A 74 20.06 4.29 4.82
CA ASN A 74 19.06 4.68 3.83
C ASN A 74 18.92 3.63 2.72
N ARG A 75 20.04 3.03 2.29
CA ARG A 75 20.02 1.89 1.34
C ARG A 75 19.21 0.72 1.91
N ASP A 76 19.41 0.35 3.17
CA ASP A 76 18.66 -0.75 3.78
C ASP A 76 17.15 -0.45 3.86
N VAL A 77 16.79 0.80 4.15
CA VAL A 77 15.38 1.25 4.11
C VAL A 77 14.82 1.18 2.69
N LEU A 78 15.58 1.65 1.69
CA LEU A 78 15.19 1.59 0.27
C LEU A 78 14.97 0.17 -0.22
N LEU A 79 15.85 -0.77 0.15
CA LEU A 79 15.70 -2.18 -0.20
C LEU A 79 14.46 -2.81 0.45
N ARG A 80 14.14 -2.46 1.69
CA ARG A 80 12.89 -2.91 2.33
C ARG A 80 11.66 -2.34 1.62
N LEU A 81 11.70 -1.06 1.29
CA LEU A 81 10.61 -0.40 0.57
C LEU A 81 10.42 -1.02 -0.82
N GLU A 82 11.49 -1.36 -1.54
CA GLU A 82 11.44 -2.05 -2.83
C GLU A 82 10.71 -3.40 -2.71
N ILE A 83 11.02 -4.18 -1.67
CA ILE A 83 10.35 -5.46 -1.40
C ILE A 83 8.85 -5.24 -1.11
N GLU A 84 8.51 -4.22 -0.31
CA GLU A 84 7.11 -3.89 -0.01
C GLU A 84 6.35 -3.44 -1.27
N VAL A 85 6.96 -2.60 -2.10
CA VAL A 85 6.36 -2.17 -3.38
C VAL A 85 6.16 -3.37 -4.31
N ALA A 86 7.12 -4.28 -4.39
CA ALA A 86 6.97 -5.50 -5.20
C ALA A 86 5.77 -6.35 -4.72
N LYS A 87 5.58 -6.50 -3.41
CA LYS A 87 4.40 -7.17 -2.85
C LYS A 87 3.10 -6.44 -3.19
N VAL A 88 3.07 -5.12 -3.08
CA VAL A 88 1.89 -4.32 -3.42
C VAL A 88 1.54 -4.51 -4.90
N VAL A 89 2.53 -4.48 -5.80
CA VAL A 89 2.32 -4.71 -7.23
C VAL A 89 1.77 -6.12 -7.49
N GLU A 90 2.29 -7.14 -6.82
CA GLU A 90 1.76 -8.51 -6.92
C GLU A 90 0.30 -8.58 -6.45
N THR A 91 -0.02 -7.97 -5.30
CA THR A 91 -1.40 -7.93 -4.79
C THR A 91 -2.34 -7.17 -5.72
N GLN A 92 -1.88 -6.07 -6.32
CA GLN A 92 -2.66 -5.30 -7.28
C GLN A 92 -2.92 -6.11 -8.56
N ALA A 93 -1.92 -6.82 -9.08
CA ALA A 93 -2.10 -7.70 -10.23
C ALA A 93 -3.09 -8.84 -9.93
N ASN A 94 -3.06 -9.40 -8.72
CA ASN A 94 -4.05 -10.39 -8.31
C ASN A 94 -5.47 -9.81 -8.19
N LEU A 95 -5.61 -8.60 -7.65
CA LEU A 95 -6.91 -7.90 -7.58
C LEU A 95 -7.46 -7.61 -8.98
N GLU A 96 -6.63 -7.13 -9.91
CA GLU A 96 -7.03 -6.90 -11.30
C GLU A 96 -7.60 -8.17 -11.93
N ARG A 97 -6.92 -9.30 -11.75
CA ARG A 97 -7.39 -10.61 -12.25
C ARG A 97 -8.71 -11.04 -11.61
N GLN A 98 -8.91 -10.74 -10.32
CA GLN A 98 -10.18 -11.03 -9.65
C GLN A 98 -11.31 -10.14 -10.16
N LEU A 99 -11.03 -8.86 -10.45
CA LEU A 99 -11.99 -7.94 -11.05
C LEU A 99 -12.38 -8.38 -12.46
N GLU A 100 -11.43 -8.77 -13.30
CA GLU A 100 -11.69 -9.31 -14.65
C GLU A 100 -12.57 -10.57 -14.59
N LEU A 101 -12.34 -11.44 -13.61
CA LEU A 101 -13.18 -12.63 -13.39
C LEU A 101 -14.62 -12.23 -13.00
N ILE A 102 -14.76 -11.25 -12.10
CA ILE A 102 -16.08 -10.76 -11.68
C ILE A 102 -16.81 -10.11 -12.85
N GLU A 103 -16.13 -9.30 -13.65
CA GLU A 103 -16.69 -8.67 -14.84
C GLU A 103 -17.17 -9.72 -15.85
N THR A 104 -16.37 -10.77 -16.07
CA THR A 104 -16.76 -11.89 -16.94
C THR A 104 -18.01 -12.59 -16.40
N HIS A 105 -18.06 -12.90 -15.10
CA HIS A 105 -19.23 -13.51 -14.49
C HIS A 105 -20.47 -12.60 -14.59
N GLN A 106 -20.32 -11.29 -14.42
CA GLN A 106 -21.43 -10.33 -14.58
C GLN A 106 -21.97 -10.37 -16.01
N GLN A 107 -21.09 -10.33 -17.03
CA GLN A 107 -21.50 -10.43 -18.43
C GLN A 107 -22.20 -11.76 -18.76
N GLU A 108 -21.73 -12.87 -18.18
CA GLU A 108 -22.36 -14.19 -18.36
C GLU A 108 -23.76 -14.24 -17.72
N VAL A 109 -23.92 -13.66 -16.53
CA VAL A 109 -25.22 -13.55 -15.85
C VAL A 109 -26.18 -12.66 -16.64
N ASP A 110 -25.73 -11.49 -17.10
CA ASP A 110 -26.56 -10.58 -17.91
C ASP A 110 -27.05 -11.27 -19.19
N LYS A 111 -26.17 -12.02 -19.86
CA LYS A 111 -26.53 -12.78 -21.05
C LYS A 111 -27.51 -13.92 -20.74
N ALA A 112 -27.33 -14.61 -19.62
CA ALA A 112 -28.25 -15.66 -19.19
C ALA A 112 -29.64 -15.09 -18.85
N LEU A 113 -29.70 -13.94 -18.20
CA LEU A 113 -30.93 -13.21 -17.91
C LEU A 113 -31.63 -12.78 -19.20
N GLN A 114 -30.91 -12.15 -20.13
CA GLN A 114 -31.48 -11.76 -21.42
C GLN A 114 -32.06 -12.96 -22.19
N SER A 115 -31.36 -14.10 -22.20
CA SER A 115 -31.86 -15.32 -22.83
C SER A 115 -33.13 -15.86 -22.15
N MET A 116 -33.23 -15.76 -20.82
CA MET A 116 -34.40 -16.18 -20.06
C MET A 116 -35.58 -15.24 -20.28
N GLU A 117 -35.34 -13.93 -20.37
CA GLU A 117 -36.35 -12.92 -20.69
C GLU A 117 -36.90 -13.14 -22.10
N GLU A 118 -36.04 -13.36 -23.09
CA GLU A 118 -36.45 -13.68 -24.47
C GLU A 118 -37.25 -15.00 -24.55
N GLU A 119 -36.85 -16.03 -23.79
CA GLU A 119 -37.61 -17.28 -23.72
C GLU A 119 -38.98 -17.08 -23.06
N SER A 120 -39.02 -16.32 -21.96
CA SER A 120 -40.24 -15.96 -21.25
C SER A 120 -41.21 -15.18 -22.14
N GLU A 121 -40.73 -14.14 -22.83
CA GLU A 121 -41.53 -13.34 -23.77
C GLU A 121 -42.07 -14.21 -24.90
N ARG A 122 -41.24 -15.11 -25.45
CA ARG A 122 -41.69 -16.06 -26.48
C ARG A 122 -42.79 -16.99 -25.97
N THR A 123 -42.64 -17.56 -24.76
CA THR A 123 -43.68 -18.41 -24.16
C THR A 123 -44.95 -17.63 -23.85
N PHE A 124 -44.82 -16.40 -23.36
CA PHE A 124 -45.96 -15.53 -23.11
C PHE A 124 -46.70 -15.23 -24.42
N MET A 125 -46.02 -14.87 -25.50
CA MET A 125 -46.66 -14.64 -26.81
C MET A 125 -47.36 -15.90 -27.37
N ASP A 126 -46.77 -17.09 -27.18
CA ASP A 126 -47.37 -18.36 -27.60
C ASP A 126 -48.64 -18.70 -26.80
N GLU A 127 -48.61 -18.50 -25.48
CA GLU A 127 -49.75 -18.74 -24.58
C GLU A 127 -50.82 -17.65 -24.65
N HIS A 128 -50.44 -16.39 -24.92
CA HIS A 128 -51.34 -15.24 -24.99
C HIS A 128 -52.35 -15.38 -26.13
N GLY A 129 -51.99 -16.05 -27.24
CA GLY A 129 -52.94 -16.41 -28.29
C GLY A 129 -54.07 -17.35 -27.84
N SER A 130 -53.88 -18.08 -26.73
CA SER A 130 -54.84 -19.04 -26.17
C SER A 130 -55.52 -18.58 -24.87
N LEU A 131 -55.01 -17.55 -24.19
CA LEU A 131 -55.47 -17.10 -22.86
C LEU A 131 -56.32 -15.82 -22.86
N LEU A 132 -56.61 -15.24 -24.04
CA LEU A 132 -57.23 -13.92 -24.21
C LEU A 132 -58.66 -13.76 -23.62
N ASP A 133 -59.23 -14.78 -22.96
CA ASP A 133 -60.58 -14.77 -22.40
C ASP A 133 -60.63 -15.07 -20.88
N ASP A 134 -59.49 -15.15 -20.18
CA ASP A 134 -59.47 -15.51 -18.75
C ASP A 134 -59.15 -14.32 -17.83
N GLU A 135 -60.14 -13.89 -17.03
CA GLU A 135 -60.04 -12.79 -16.06
C GLU A 135 -58.99 -13.07 -14.95
N ALA A 136 -58.64 -14.35 -14.75
CA ALA A 136 -57.55 -14.78 -13.88
C ALA A 136 -56.16 -14.40 -14.43
N ALA A 137 -55.98 -14.34 -15.76
CA ALA A 137 -54.72 -13.91 -16.37
C ALA A 137 -54.52 -12.39 -16.20
N SER A 138 -55.59 -11.60 -16.39
CA SER A 138 -55.53 -10.15 -16.19
C SER A 138 -55.24 -9.74 -14.74
N THR A 139 -55.80 -10.46 -13.76
CA THR A 139 -55.52 -10.19 -12.34
C THR A 139 -54.09 -10.58 -11.95
N ARG A 140 -53.55 -11.65 -12.54
CA ARG A 140 -52.15 -12.06 -12.36
C ARG A 140 -51.17 -11.03 -12.98
N ASP A 141 -51.47 -10.51 -14.17
CA ASP A 141 -50.63 -9.49 -14.81
C ASP A 141 -50.57 -8.20 -13.97
N ALA A 142 -51.72 -7.77 -13.42
CA ALA A 142 -51.77 -6.62 -12.50
C ALA A 142 -50.95 -6.84 -11.22
N MET A 143 -50.87 -8.07 -10.71
CA MET A 143 -50.03 -8.40 -9.54
C MET A 143 -48.52 -8.40 -9.88
N TYR A 144 -48.14 -8.84 -11.09
CA TYR A 144 -46.75 -8.75 -11.55
C TYR A 144 -46.31 -7.31 -11.79
N GLU A 145 -47.17 -6.47 -12.38
CA GLU A 145 -46.93 -5.03 -12.54
C GLU A 145 -46.72 -4.35 -11.17
N GLN A 146 -47.55 -4.70 -10.17
CA GLN A 146 -47.37 -4.22 -8.81
C GLN A 146 -46.06 -4.72 -8.17
N SER A 147 -45.65 -5.96 -8.47
CA SER A 147 -44.40 -6.52 -7.96
C SER A 147 -43.18 -5.83 -8.58
N GLU A 148 -43.21 -5.53 -9.88
CA GLU A 148 -42.19 -4.77 -10.60
C GLU A 148 -42.08 -3.33 -10.05
N PHE A 149 -43.21 -2.72 -9.70
CA PHE A 149 -43.22 -1.42 -9.05
C PHE A 149 -42.52 -1.47 -7.67
N ILE A 150 -42.82 -2.48 -6.86
CA ILE A 150 -42.18 -2.67 -5.55
C ILE A 150 -40.68 -2.94 -5.71
N GLU A 151 -40.28 -3.71 -6.72
CA GLU A 151 -38.87 -3.99 -7.02
C GLU A 151 -38.11 -2.71 -7.38
N ARG A 152 -38.66 -1.87 -8.26
CA ARG A 152 -38.07 -0.56 -8.58
C ARG A 152 -37.93 0.33 -7.34
N GLU A 153 -38.91 0.31 -6.44
CA GLU A 153 -38.85 1.10 -5.20
C GLU A 153 -37.82 0.54 -4.20
N LEU A 154 -37.65 -0.78 -4.13
CA LEU A 154 -36.58 -1.44 -3.36
C LEU A 154 -35.19 -1.13 -3.93
N GLU A 155 -35.04 -1.11 -5.26
CA GLU A 155 -33.79 -0.75 -5.91
C GLU A 155 -33.44 0.72 -5.67
N GLN A 156 -34.42 1.63 -5.79
CA GLN A 156 -34.25 3.04 -5.44
C GLN A 156 -33.86 3.22 -3.97
N MET A 157 -34.50 2.50 -3.04
CA MET A 157 -34.10 2.53 -1.63
C MET A 157 -32.70 1.95 -1.41
N THR A 158 -32.30 0.94 -2.18
CA THR A 158 -30.94 0.37 -2.13
C THR A 158 -29.91 1.38 -2.62
N GLU A 159 -30.18 2.10 -3.71
CA GLU A 159 -29.34 3.20 -4.17
C GLU A 159 -29.28 4.35 -3.15
N GLN A 160 -30.42 4.68 -2.53
CA GLN A 160 -30.46 5.68 -1.46
C GLN A 160 -29.65 5.22 -0.24
N ILE A 161 -29.75 3.97 0.17
CA ILE A 161 -28.94 3.40 1.25
C ILE A 161 -27.46 3.40 0.85
N LYS A 162 -27.12 3.05 -0.39
CA LYS A 162 -25.75 3.12 -0.92
C LYS A 162 -25.23 4.56 -0.90
N SER A 163 -26.04 5.55 -1.27
CA SER A 163 -25.72 6.97 -1.18
C SER A 163 -25.60 7.43 0.27
N ILE A 164 -26.45 6.96 1.18
CA ILE A 164 -26.34 7.23 2.62
C ILE A 164 -25.06 6.62 3.17
N ILE A 165 -24.69 5.40 2.76
CA ILE A 165 -23.44 4.75 3.15
C ILE A 165 -22.24 5.48 2.55
N GLN A 166 -22.31 5.95 1.31
CA GLN A 166 -21.25 6.75 0.69
C GLN A 166 -21.08 8.10 1.38
N THR A 167 -22.18 8.79 1.71
CA THR A 167 -22.14 10.05 2.48
C THR A 167 -21.71 9.81 3.92
N LEU A 168 -22.14 8.71 4.54
CA LEU A 168 -21.69 8.29 5.86
C LEU A 168 -20.20 7.94 5.83
N ASN A 169 -19.72 7.25 4.81
CA ASN A 169 -18.30 6.95 4.62
C ASN A 169 -17.53 8.22 4.30
N ALA A 170 -18.06 9.16 3.51
CA ALA A 170 -17.44 10.47 3.33
C ALA A 170 -17.42 11.30 4.64
N ASN A 171 -18.38 11.08 5.53
CA ASN A 171 -18.47 11.77 6.82
C ASN A 171 -17.70 11.07 7.96
N GLN A 172 -17.55 9.74 7.92
CA GLN A 172 -16.89 8.89 8.94
C GLN A 172 -15.46 8.47 8.52
N GLY A 173 -15.19 8.44 7.23
CA GLY A 173 -13.92 8.08 6.59
C GLY A 173 -13.69 8.99 5.39
N GLY A 174 -13.55 10.30 5.67
CA GLY A 174 -13.35 11.34 4.68
C GLY A 174 -12.51 10.88 3.51
N GLU A 175 -13.09 11.04 2.33
CA GLU A 175 -12.55 10.76 1.01
C GLU A 175 -11.03 10.91 0.97
N LEU A 176 -10.39 9.95 0.30
CA LEU A 176 -8.96 9.95 -0.01
C LEU A 176 -8.56 11.12 -0.93
N ASP A 177 -9.52 11.93 -1.38
CA ASP A 177 -9.26 13.22 -2.00
C ASP A 177 -8.90 14.23 -0.93
N ALA A 178 -7.66 14.70 -1.01
CA ALA A 178 -7.16 15.79 -0.19
C ALA A 178 -8.00 17.04 -0.44
N VAL A 179 -9.06 17.24 0.35
CA VAL A 179 -9.75 18.52 0.42
C VAL A 179 -8.73 19.54 0.92
N ASP A 180 -8.34 20.43 0.01
CA ASP A 180 -7.52 21.61 0.25
C ASP A 180 -8.16 22.41 1.39
N GLY A 181 -7.61 22.31 2.60
CA GLY A 181 -8.12 23.00 3.79
C GLY A 181 -8.24 22.20 5.09
N MET A 182 -8.01 20.88 5.08
CA MET A 182 -8.09 20.08 6.32
C MET A 182 -6.94 20.43 7.28
N THR A 183 -7.26 20.83 8.52
CA THR A 183 -6.21 21.13 9.50
C THR A 183 -5.52 19.84 9.97
N PRO A 184 -4.24 19.87 10.38
CA PRO A 184 -3.57 18.69 10.92
C PRO A 184 -4.32 18.04 12.09
N LEU A 185 -5.10 18.83 12.84
CA LEU A 185 -5.93 18.33 13.93
C LEU A 185 -7.14 17.53 13.41
N ASP A 186 -7.77 17.98 12.34
CA ASP A 186 -8.90 17.27 11.70
C ASP A 186 -8.45 15.90 11.17
N VAL A 187 -7.22 15.82 10.64
CA VAL A 187 -6.60 14.55 10.22
C VAL A 187 -6.39 13.62 11.42
N VAL A 188 -5.91 14.12 12.56
CA VAL A 188 -5.70 13.32 13.78
C VAL A 188 -7.03 12.83 14.35
N VAL A 189 -8.05 13.69 14.44
CA VAL A 189 -9.39 13.30 14.91
C VAL A 189 -9.99 12.22 14.00
N ARG A 190 -9.79 12.35 12.68
CA ARG A 190 -10.21 11.33 11.69
C ARG A 190 -9.51 9.99 11.89
N ILE A 191 -8.19 9.99 12.06
CA ILE A 191 -7.42 8.75 12.32
C ILE A 191 -7.90 8.10 13.61
N LEU A 192 -8.07 8.88 14.69
CA LEU A 192 -8.51 8.37 15.97
C LEU A 192 -9.93 7.79 15.91
N ASN A 193 -10.85 8.44 15.19
CA ASN A 193 -12.20 7.93 15.02
C ASN A 193 -12.20 6.58 14.27
N ASN A 194 -11.43 6.48 13.18
CA ASN A 194 -11.29 5.23 12.43
C ASN A 194 -10.64 4.11 13.28
N GLN A 195 -9.63 4.46 14.08
CA GLN A 195 -8.98 3.53 15.01
C GLN A 195 -9.93 3.08 16.12
N LEU A 196 -10.78 3.98 16.64
CA LEU A 196 -11.80 3.65 17.62
C LEU A 196 -12.84 2.67 17.04
N SER A 197 -13.36 2.94 15.85
CA SER A 197 -14.27 2.02 15.17
C SER A 197 -13.63 0.66 14.91
N SER A 198 -12.36 0.64 14.50
CA SER A 198 -11.60 -0.60 14.31
C SER A 198 -11.41 -1.37 15.62
N LEU A 199 -11.14 -0.67 16.72
CA LEU A 199 -11.00 -1.28 18.05
C LEU A 199 -12.33 -1.83 18.57
N MET A 200 -13.44 -1.10 18.39
CA MET A 200 -14.77 -1.58 18.75
C MET A 200 -15.14 -2.84 17.97
N TRP A 201 -14.82 -2.87 16.67
CA TRP A 201 -15.03 -4.07 15.85
C TRP A 201 -14.19 -5.25 16.32
N ILE A 202 -12.92 -5.02 16.68
CA ILE A 202 -12.05 -6.06 17.26
C ILE A 202 -12.62 -6.58 18.58
N ASP A 203 -13.12 -5.69 19.44
CA ASP A 203 -13.72 -6.05 20.74
C ASP A 203 -14.97 -6.91 20.56
N GLU A 204 -15.89 -6.50 19.68
CA GLU A 204 -17.07 -7.30 19.32
C GLU A 204 -16.68 -8.70 18.80
N LYS A 205 -15.67 -8.78 17.92
CA LYS A 205 -15.18 -10.06 17.40
C LYS A 205 -14.45 -10.89 18.44
N ALA A 206 -13.74 -10.27 19.38
CA ALA A 206 -13.11 -10.97 20.49
C ALA A 206 -14.15 -11.54 21.45
N GLU A 207 -15.22 -10.79 21.75
CA GLU A 207 -16.36 -11.30 22.51
C GLU A 207 -17.08 -12.44 21.79
N GLU A 208 -17.31 -12.31 20.48
CA GLU A 208 -17.90 -13.36 19.65
C GLU A 208 -17.03 -14.63 19.71
N PHE A 209 -15.71 -14.50 19.57
CA PHE A 209 -14.78 -15.62 19.63
C PHE A 209 -14.71 -16.25 21.04
N SER A 210 -14.69 -15.43 22.09
CA SER A 210 -14.75 -15.87 23.49
C SER A 210 -16.03 -16.67 23.75
N SER A 211 -17.18 -16.18 23.27
CA SER A 211 -18.47 -16.87 23.40
C SER A 211 -18.46 -18.22 22.66
N ARG A 212 -17.83 -18.30 21.48
CA ARG A 212 -17.66 -19.55 20.71
C ARG A 212 -16.77 -20.53 21.46
N ILE A 213 -15.66 -20.07 22.07
CA ILE A 213 -14.79 -20.90 22.91
C ILE A 213 -15.56 -21.42 24.14
N GLN A 214 -16.34 -20.58 24.81
CA GLN A 214 -17.11 -20.99 25.98
C GLN A 214 -18.19 -22.01 25.63
N LYS A 215 -18.86 -21.84 24.47
CA LYS A 215 -19.80 -22.85 23.94
C LYS A 215 -19.12 -24.18 23.62
N LEU A 216 -17.93 -24.16 23.03
CA LEU A 216 -17.17 -25.38 22.76
C LEU A 216 -16.68 -26.06 24.04
N SER A 217 -16.25 -25.29 25.04
CA SER A 217 -15.86 -25.79 26.36
C SER A 217 -17.03 -26.41 27.13
N SER A 218 -18.21 -25.78 27.09
CA SER A 218 -19.42 -26.32 27.73
C SER A 218 -19.97 -27.53 26.99
N GLN A 219 -19.90 -27.58 25.66
CA GLN A 219 -20.21 -28.77 24.88
C GLN A 219 -19.22 -29.91 25.13
N GLY A 220 -17.92 -29.61 25.27
CA GLY A 220 -16.89 -30.59 25.65
C GLY A 220 -17.12 -31.15 27.05
N SER A 221 -17.49 -30.31 28.02
CA SER A 221 -17.91 -30.74 29.36
C SER A 221 -19.21 -31.56 29.34
N ALA A 222 -20.20 -31.17 28.54
CA ALA A 222 -21.46 -31.91 28.42
C ALA A 222 -21.29 -33.27 27.71
N ALA A 223 -20.33 -33.37 26.78
CA ALA A 223 -19.95 -34.64 26.15
C ALA A 223 -19.23 -35.56 27.15
N ALA A 224 -18.33 -35.01 27.99
CA ALA A 224 -17.63 -35.77 29.04
C ALA A 224 -18.59 -36.23 30.16
N ASP A 225 -19.55 -35.40 30.56
CA ASP A 225 -20.53 -35.74 31.61
C ASP A 225 -21.57 -36.78 31.12
N ARG A 226 -21.87 -36.77 29.82
CA ARG A 226 -22.71 -37.78 29.16
C ARG A 226 -22.03 -39.14 29.01
N GLU A 227 -20.69 -39.21 28.95
CA GLU A 227 -19.95 -40.48 29.08
C GLU A 227 -19.96 -41.01 30.53
N LEU A 228 -20.00 -40.14 31.53
CA LEU A 228 -20.04 -40.53 32.95
C LEU A 228 -21.44 -41.03 33.41
N MET A 229 -22.51 -40.58 32.75
CA MET A 229 -23.91 -40.94 33.02
C MET A 229 -24.45 -42.07 32.12
N GLY A 230 -23.59 -42.89 31.52
CA GLY A 230 -23.99 -44.16 30.91
C GLY A 230 -24.54 -45.14 31.97
N PRO A 231 -25.58 -45.94 31.67
CA PRO A 231 -26.30 -46.70 32.68
C PRO A 231 -25.39 -47.74 33.36
N ARG A 232 -25.05 -47.49 34.64
CA ARG A 232 -24.37 -48.46 35.49
C ARG A 232 -25.35 -49.57 35.84
N PHE A 233 -25.40 -50.61 35.00
CA PHE A 233 -25.97 -51.90 35.35
C PHE A 233 -25.21 -52.49 36.55
N TRP A 234 -25.77 -52.35 37.75
CA TRP A 234 -25.30 -53.07 38.93
C TRP A 234 -25.86 -54.49 38.90
N LYS A 235 -24.96 -55.47 38.92
CA LYS A 235 -25.27 -56.90 39.05
C LYS A 235 -25.69 -57.23 40.49
N SER A 236 -26.86 -57.84 40.65
CA SER A 236 -27.13 -59.04 41.45
C SER A 236 -28.53 -59.55 41.13
#